data_AF-A0A935BHS0-F1
#
_entry.id   AF-A0A935BHS0-F1
#
_cell.length_a   1.000
_cell.length_b   1.000
_cell.length_c   1.000
_cell.angle_alpha   90.00
_cell.angle_beta   90.00
_cell.angle_gamma   90.00
#
_symmetry.space_group_name_H-M   'P 1'
#
loop_
_entity.id
_entity.type
_entity.pdbx_description
1 polymer ?
#
loop_
_entity_poly.entity_id
_entity_poly.type
_entity_poly.pdbx_seq_one_letter_code
_entity_poly.pdbx_strand_id
1 'polypeptide(L)'
;MPSFEKEIAVSFQAVNPSITNDATNIIFDDPATDPYDHTDSEEQLNINQTPVNTRVGVANYDVGHLYGTGGGGVASSPSVCAAHAKAQGYSARAGFYGDPFTVDYVAHEIGHQFGGSHTYNNRDNGGACTTPRPAMRLRLQAARP
;
A
#
# COMPACT_ATOMS: atom_id res chain seq x y z
N MET A 1 0.36 -9.07 -9.20
CA MET A 1 -0.76 -9.44 -8.30
C MET A 1 -1.93 -9.89 -9.18
N PRO A 2 -2.23 -11.20 -9.29
CA PRO A 2 -3.14 -11.72 -10.31
C PRO A 2 -4.60 -11.23 -10.24
N SER A 3 -5.07 -10.78 -9.07
CA SER A 3 -6.43 -10.24 -8.89
C SER A 3 -6.62 -8.89 -9.58
N PHE A 4 -5.71 -7.94 -9.37
CA PHE A 4 -5.78 -6.59 -9.96
C PHE A 4 -5.74 -6.59 -11.49
N GLU A 5 -4.92 -7.46 -12.10
CA GLU A 5 -4.79 -7.57 -13.55
C GLU A 5 -6.07 -8.08 -14.19
N LYS A 6 -6.74 -9.06 -13.55
CA LYS A 6 -7.93 -9.71 -14.10
C LYS A 6 -9.22 -8.94 -13.83
N GLU A 7 -9.31 -8.23 -12.72
CA GLU A 7 -10.56 -7.59 -12.28
C GLU A 7 -10.65 -6.12 -12.70
N ILE A 8 -9.53 -5.39 -12.71
CA ILE A 8 -9.52 -3.95 -13.01
C ILE A 8 -8.44 -3.50 -14.00
N ALA A 9 -7.78 -4.44 -14.68
CA ALA A 9 -6.75 -4.18 -15.69
C ALA A 9 -5.57 -3.33 -15.18
N VAL A 10 -5.22 -3.47 -13.90
CA VAL A 10 -4.04 -2.84 -13.29
C VAL A 10 -2.91 -3.84 -13.21
N SER A 11 -1.74 -3.47 -13.75
CA SER A 11 -0.50 -4.24 -13.66
C SER A 11 0.49 -3.51 -12.76
N PHE A 12 1.15 -4.26 -11.86
CA PHE A 12 2.22 -3.72 -11.02
C PHE A 12 3.57 -4.23 -11.49
N GLN A 13 4.52 -3.33 -11.67
CA GLN A 13 5.92 -3.65 -11.88
C GLN A 13 6.69 -3.29 -10.60
N ALA A 14 7.48 -4.24 -10.09
CA ALA A 14 8.35 -3.97 -8.96
C ALA A 14 9.44 -2.96 -9.37
N VAL A 15 9.62 -1.92 -8.57
CA VAL A 15 10.67 -0.91 -8.73
C VAL A 15 11.62 -1.04 -7.55
N ASN A 16 12.76 -1.68 -7.76
CA ASN A 16 13.90 -1.61 -6.84
C ASN A 16 15.14 -1.25 -7.66
N PRO A 17 15.74 -0.06 -7.47
CA PRO A 17 16.87 0.37 -8.27
C PRO A 17 18.11 -0.53 -8.18
N SER A 18 18.35 -1.20 -7.04
CA SER A 18 19.48 -2.13 -6.87
C SER A 18 19.33 -3.03 -5.66
N ILE A 19 19.70 -4.31 -5.78
CA ILE A 19 19.84 -5.23 -4.64
C ILE A 19 21.28 -5.29 -4.10
N THR A 20 22.24 -4.64 -4.75
CA THR A 20 23.66 -4.66 -4.38
C THR A 20 24.19 -3.29 -3.95
N ASN A 21 23.36 -2.25 -3.98
CA ASN A 21 23.72 -0.89 -3.58
C ASN A 21 22.73 -0.41 -2.52
N ASP A 22 23.18 -0.45 -1.26
CA ASP A 22 22.38 -0.09 -0.08
C ASP A 22 21.82 1.34 -0.15
N ALA A 23 22.51 2.27 -0.82
CA ALA A 23 22.03 3.65 -0.96
C ALA A 23 20.75 3.75 -1.82
N THR A 24 20.44 2.72 -2.62
CA THR A 24 19.31 2.70 -3.55
C THR A 24 18.39 1.50 -3.38
N ASN A 25 18.79 0.51 -2.57
CA ASN A 25 18.00 -0.69 -2.29
C ASN A 25 16.78 -0.36 -1.43
N ILE A 26 15.60 -0.85 -1.73
CA ILE A 26 14.41 -0.65 -0.88
C ILE A 26 14.03 -1.91 -0.07
N ILE A 27 14.91 -2.90 -0.05
CA ILE A 27 14.83 -4.05 0.85
C ILE A 27 15.80 -3.79 2.01
N PHE A 28 15.28 -3.80 3.23
CA PHE A 28 16.04 -3.60 4.45
C PHE A 28 16.22 -4.96 5.12
N ASP A 29 17.40 -5.55 4.97
CA ASP A 29 17.77 -6.87 5.49
C ASP A 29 18.78 -6.79 6.65
N ASP A 30 19.44 -5.65 6.83
CA ASP A 30 20.27 -5.33 7.99
C ASP A 30 19.44 -4.57 9.07
N PRO A 31 19.17 -5.19 10.24
CA PRO A 31 18.44 -4.55 11.33
C PRO A 31 19.07 -3.26 11.85
N ALA A 32 20.38 -3.04 11.64
CA ALA A 32 21.06 -1.82 12.06
C ALA A 32 20.73 -0.61 11.16
N THR A 33 20.27 -0.87 9.93
CA THR A 33 19.95 0.18 8.94
C THR A 33 18.46 0.23 8.57
N ASP A 34 17.67 -0.70 9.10
CA ASP A 34 16.22 -0.76 8.93
C ASP A 34 15.54 0.40 9.68
N PRO A 35 14.85 1.32 8.98
CA PRO A 35 14.15 2.42 9.63
C PRO A 35 12.82 1.99 10.25
N TYR A 36 12.37 0.74 10.05
CA TYR A 36 11.06 0.25 10.48
C TYR A 36 11.17 -0.63 11.73
N ASP A 37 10.38 -0.31 12.76
CA ASP A 37 10.30 -1.14 13.97
C ASP A 37 9.12 -2.13 13.93
N HIS A 38 8.22 -1.97 12.97
CA HIS A 38 7.02 -2.77 12.74
C HIS A 38 6.04 -2.87 13.92
N THR A 39 6.05 -1.90 14.84
CA THR A 39 5.19 -1.95 16.04
C THR A 39 3.87 -1.20 15.88
N ASP A 40 3.90 -0.03 15.24
CA ASP A 40 2.72 0.81 14.98
C ASP A 40 2.50 1.06 13.48
N SER A 41 1.31 0.69 12.99
CA SER A 41 0.96 0.76 11.57
C SER A 41 0.88 2.19 11.04
N GLU A 42 0.37 3.15 11.83
CA GLU A 42 0.26 4.55 11.40
C GLU A 42 1.65 5.21 11.36
N GLU A 43 2.50 4.90 12.32
CA GLU A 43 3.90 5.33 12.33
C GLU A 43 4.63 4.78 11.11
N GLN A 44 4.56 3.46 10.87
CA GLN A 44 5.20 2.81 9.72
C GLN A 44 4.75 3.43 8.39
N LEU A 45 3.44 3.68 8.25
CA LEU A 45 2.88 4.36 7.08
C LEU A 45 3.49 5.75 6.87
N ASN A 46 3.61 6.54 7.94
CA ASN A 46 4.09 7.91 7.85
C ASN A 46 5.59 7.97 7.53
N ILE A 47 6.39 7.10 8.13
CA ILE A 47 7.83 7.11 7.91
C ILE A 47 8.24 6.54 6.56
N ASN A 48 7.48 5.59 5.98
CA ASN A 48 7.84 4.87 4.74
C ASN A 48 8.08 5.78 3.53
N GLN A 49 7.44 6.95 3.50
CA GLN A 49 7.61 7.87 2.38
C GLN A 49 9.05 8.39 2.25
N THR A 50 9.74 8.64 3.36
CA THR A 50 11.08 9.24 3.34
C THR A 50 12.13 8.29 2.75
N PRO A 51 12.25 7.02 3.22
CA PRO A 51 13.21 6.07 2.64
C PRO A 51 12.93 5.79 1.16
N VAL A 52 11.67 5.59 0.77
CA VAL A 52 11.32 5.32 -0.65
C VAL A 52 11.65 6.52 -1.54
N ASN A 53 11.28 7.73 -1.13
CA ASN A 53 11.60 8.95 -1.89
C ASN A 53 13.10 9.19 -2.02
N THR A 54 13.86 8.86 -0.98
CA THR A 54 15.32 9.05 -0.97
C THR A 54 16.01 8.06 -1.90
N ARG A 55 15.61 6.79 -1.87
CA ARG A 55 16.30 5.70 -2.60
C ARG A 55 15.83 5.52 -4.04
N VAL A 56 14.54 5.72 -4.30
CA VAL A 56 13.93 5.54 -5.64
C VAL A 56 13.77 6.88 -6.37
N GLY A 57 13.46 7.95 -5.62
CA GLY A 57 13.11 9.25 -6.19
C GLY A 57 11.62 9.34 -6.50
N VAL A 58 10.99 10.44 -6.08
CA VAL A 58 9.53 10.66 -6.22
C VAL A 58 9.06 10.46 -7.66
N ALA A 59 9.82 10.85 -8.69
CA ALA A 59 9.37 10.71 -10.09
C ALA A 59 9.34 9.27 -10.62
N ASN A 60 9.98 8.32 -9.93
CA ASN A 60 10.32 7.01 -10.50
C ASN A 60 9.39 5.86 -10.04
N TYR A 61 8.30 6.18 -9.35
CA TYR A 61 7.33 5.18 -8.90
C TYR A 61 5.92 5.78 -8.76
N ASP A 62 4.87 4.99 -8.91
CA ASP A 62 3.47 5.44 -8.85
C ASP A 62 2.79 5.12 -7.52
N VAL A 63 3.22 4.03 -6.89
CA VAL A 63 2.73 3.51 -5.61
C VAL A 63 3.88 2.84 -4.86
N GLY A 64 3.94 3.04 -3.55
CA GLY A 64 4.86 2.43 -2.61
C GLY A 64 4.06 1.84 -1.45
N HIS A 65 4.39 0.61 -1.07
CA HIS A 65 3.68 -0.11 -0.03
C HIS A 65 4.69 -0.90 0.80
N LEU A 66 4.68 -0.67 2.11
CA LEU A 66 5.56 -1.34 3.05
C LEU A 66 4.93 -2.65 3.51
N TYR A 67 5.76 -3.70 3.55
CA TYR A 67 5.41 -5.00 4.09
C TYR A 67 6.13 -5.16 5.41
N GLY A 68 5.37 -5.40 6.48
CA GLY A 68 5.91 -5.58 7.83
C GLY A 68 5.52 -6.90 8.47
N THR A 69 6.08 -7.15 9.65
CA THR A 69 5.81 -8.36 10.46
C THR A 69 4.91 -8.10 11.67
N GLY A 70 4.50 -6.85 11.89
CA GLY A 70 3.46 -6.45 12.85
C GLY A 70 2.06 -6.96 12.48
N GLY A 71 1.00 -6.29 12.94
CA GLY A 71 -0.38 -6.70 12.66
C GLY A 71 -1.24 -5.61 12.02
N GLY A 72 -1.96 -5.96 10.95
CA GLY A 72 -2.99 -5.11 10.35
C GLY A 72 -2.56 -4.44 9.05
N GLY A 73 -3.28 -3.40 8.66
CA GLY A 73 -3.00 -2.63 7.45
C GLY A 73 -3.53 -1.20 7.60
N VAL A 74 -2.88 -0.28 6.90
CA VAL A 74 -3.33 1.12 6.80
C VAL A 74 -2.78 1.73 5.52
N ALA A 75 -3.55 2.63 4.91
CA ALA A 75 -3.13 3.36 3.73
C ALA A 75 -3.74 4.76 3.65
N SER A 76 -2.94 5.72 3.18
CA SER A 76 -3.43 7.02 2.74
C SER A 76 -4.33 6.82 1.53
N SER A 77 -5.50 7.49 1.52
CA SER A 77 -6.52 7.28 0.50
C SER A 77 -7.06 8.59 -0.07
N PRO A 78 -6.95 8.83 -1.39
CA PRO A 78 -6.08 8.12 -2.34
C PRO A 78 -4.62 8.55 -2.18
N SER A 79 -3.68 7.67 -2.53
CA SER A 79 -2.25 7.98 -2.50
C SER A 79 -1.54 7.70 -3.82
N VAL A 80 -2.09 6.87 -4.72
CA VAL A 80 -1.47 6.59 -6.03
C VAL A 80 -1.21 7.89 -6.81
N CYS A 81 0.02 8.03 -7.34
CA CYS A 81 0.51 9.21 -8.06
C CYS A 81 0.50 10.53 -7.25
N ALA A 82 0.08 10.53 -5.99
CA ALA A 82 0.11 11.69 -5.13
C ALA A 82 1.52 11.85 -4.55
N ALA A 83 2.31 12.80 -5.06
CA ALA A 83 3.70 13.00 -4.61
C ALA A 83 3.86 13.17 -3.08
N HIS A 84 2.83 13.68 -2.42
CA HIS A 84 2.77 13.86 -0.96
C HIS A 84 2.30 12.62 -0.19
N ALA A 85 1.86 11.54 -0.84
CA ALA A 85 1.31 10.37 -0.15
C ALA A 85 1.63 9.00 -0.77
N LYS A 86 2.16 8.91 -1.99
CA LYS A 86 2.21 7.65 -2.78
C LYS A 86 3.04 6.49 -2.24
N ALA A 87 3.73 6.65 -1.12
CA ALA A 87 4.42 5.58 -0.39
C ALA A 87 3.80 5.31 1.00
N GLN A 88 2.64 5.90 1.29
CA GLN A 88 1.94 5.75 2.57
C GLN A 88 0.92 4.62 2.49
N GLY A 89 1.42 3.39 2.36
CA GLY A 89 0.64 2.17 2.50
C GLY A 89 1.45 1.15 3.27
N TYR A 90 0.80 0.43 4.16
CA TYR A 90 1.42 -0.56 5.02
C TYR A 90 0.51 -1.78 5.18
N SER A 91 1.07 -2.98 5.03
CA SER A 91 0.41 -4.23 5.37
C SER A 91 1.36 -5.09 6.18
N ALA A 92 0.88 -5.62 7.29
CA ALA A 92 1.65 -6.50 8.14
C ALA A 92 0.82 -7.61 8.76
N ARG A 93 1.48 -8.74 8.96
CA ARG A 93 0.88 -9.86 9.68
C ARG A 93 1.94 -10.66 10.41
N ALA A 94 1.74 -10.84 11.71
CA ALA A 94 2.52 -11.73 12.53
C ALA A 94 2.16 -13.19 12.21
N GLY A 95 3.03 -13.87 11.46
CA GLY A 95 2.90 -15.29 11.15
C GLY A 95 1.84 -15.64 10.09
N PHE A 96 2.12 -16.74 9.37
CA PHE A 96 1.43 -17.23 8.17
C PHE A 96 1.54 -16.30 6.95
N TYR A 97 2.45 -16.69 6.05
CA TYR A 97 2.55 -16.17 4.68
C TYR A 97 1.68 -17.03 3.76
N GLY A 98 0.83 -16.42 2.94
CA GLY A 98 -0.05 -17.12 2.00
C GLY A 98 -1.24 -16.27 1.55
N ASP A 99 -2.11 -16.85 0.72
CA ASP A 99 -3.24 -16.17 0.07
C ASP A 99 -4.10 -15.26 0.99
N PRO A 100 -4.42 -15.65 2.25
CA PRO A 100 -5.20 -14.78 3.12
C PRO A 100 -4.49 -13.47 3.47
N PHE A 101 -3.16 -13.48 3.67
CA PHE A 101 -2.44 -12.23 3.93
C PHE A 101 -2.39 -11.33 2.69
N THR A 102 -2.11 -11.92 1.53
CA THR A 102 -2.00 -11.19 0.27
C THR A 102 -3.33 -10.61 -0.20
N VAL A 103 -4.44 -11.31 0.02
CA VAL A 103 -5.77 -10.83 -0.36
C VAL A 103 -6.39 -9.97 0.74
N ASP A 104 -6.39 -10.40 2.00
CA ASP A 104 -7.16 -9.72 3.06
C ASP A 104 -6.52 -8.39 3.49
N TYR A 105 -5.19 -8.30 3.50
CA TYR A 105 -4.49 -7.09 3.93
C TYR A 105 -3.88 -6.36 2.75
N VAL A 106 -3.02 -7.01 1.95
CA VAL A 106 -2.28 -6.28 0.91
C VAL A 106 -3.20 -5.74 -0.19
N ALA A 107 -4.12 -6.57 -0.71
CA ALA A 107 -5.04 -6.08 -1.75
C ALA A 107 -6.04 -5.06 -1.20
N HIS A 108 -6.51 -5.23 0.05
CA HIS A 108 -7.38 -4.27 0.73
C HIS A 108 -6.71 -2.90 0.86
N GLU A 109 -5.49 -2.85 1.38
CA GLU A 109 -4.77 -1.60 1.60
C GLU A 109 -4.31 -0.95 0.29
N ILE A 110 -3.93 -1.74 -0.72
CA ILE A 110 -3.72 -1.20 -2.08
C ILE A 110 -5.03 -0.61 -2.61
N GLY A 111 -6.17 -1.25 -2.39
CA GLY A 111 -7.49 -0.71 -2.73
C GLY A 111 -7.72 0.68 -2.13
N HIS A 112 -7.34 0.90 -0.87
CA HIS A 112 -7.38 2.22 -0.25
C HIS A 112 -6.46 3.23 -0.93
N GLN A 113 -5.24 2.86 -1.31
CA GLN A 113 -4.33 3.73 -2.06
C GLN A 113 -4.91 4.19 -3.41
N PHE A 114 -5.71 3.34 -4.05
CA PHE A 114 -6.46 3.68 -5.26
C PHE A 114 -7.78 4.45 -5.00
N GLY A 115 -8.07 4.79 -3.74
CA GLY A 115 -9.26 5.56 -3.35
C GLY A 115 -10.49 4.70 -3.03
N GLY A 116 -10.34 3.39 -2.90
CA GLY A 116 -11.39 2.50 -2.40
C GLY A 116 -11.74 2.84 -0.96
N SER A 117 -13.03 2.91 -0.66
CA SER A 117 -13.51 3.00 0.73
C SER A 117 -13.91 1.63 1.23
N HIS A 118 -13.91 1.46 2.55
CA HIS A 118 -14.54 0.30 3.18
C HIS A 118 -15.98 0.11 2.68
N THR A 119 -16.34 -1.14 2.39
CA THR A 119 -17.73 -1.51 2.08
C THR A 119 -18.32 -2.19 3.30
N TYR A 120 -19.32 -1.56 3.91
CA TYR A 120 -19.97 -2.09 5.09
C TYR A 120 -21.18 -2.92 4.64
N ASN A 121 -21.21 -4.22 4.97
CA ASN A 121 -22.40 -5.06 4.78
C ASN A 121 -23.22 -5.27 6.06
N ASN A 122 -22.81 -4.65 7.18
CA ASN A 122 -23.47 -4.76 8.47
C ASN A 122 -24.28 -3.48 8.78
N ARG A 123 -25.51 -3.64 9.28
CA ARG A 123 -26.38 -2.54 9.75
C ARG A 123 -26.12 -2.21 11.22
N ASP A 124 -24.88 -2.01 11.62
CA ASP A 124 -24.58 -1.72 13.02
C ASP A 124 -24.53 -0.21 13.27
N ASN A 125 -25.43 0.23 14.15
CA ASN A 125 -25.64 1.59 14.64
C ASN A 125 -24.50 2.05 15.60
N GLY A 126 -23.25 1.70 15.29
CA GLY A 126 -22.08 1.78 16.19
C GLY A 126 -20.86 2.49 15.59
N GLY A 127 -21.07 3.50 14.74
CA GLY A 127 -20.02 4.48 14.40
C GLY A 127 -19.27 4.26 13.08
N ALA A 128 -19.20 3.04 12.53
CA ALA A 128 -18.57 2.80 11.23
C ALA A 128 -19.52 3.00 10.03
N CYS A 129 -20.83 3.01 10.26
CA CYS A 129 -21.87 3.01 9.22
C CYS A 129 -22.56 4.38 9.07
N THR A 130 -21.80 5.47 9.06
CA THR A 130 -22.39 6.83 8.92
C THR A 130 -22.33 7.37 7.50
N THR A 131 -21.58 6.73 6.59
CA THR A 131 -21.62 7.04 5.16
C THR A 131 -21.51 5.75 4.34
N PRO A 132 -22.54 5.35 3.57
CA PRO A 132 -22.36 4.41 2.48
C PRO A 132 -21.43 5.10 1.47
N ARG A 133 -20.12 4.88 1.59
CA ARG A 133 -19.17 5.36 0.58
C ARG A 133 -19.21 4.35 -0.56
N PRO A 134 -19.53 4.78 -1.80
CA PRO A 134 -19.59 3.87 -2.93
C PRO A 134 -18.23 3.17 -3.08
N ALA A 135 -18.26 1.86 -3.35
CA ALA A 135 -17.09 1.09 -3.71
C ALA A 135 -16.28 1.78 -4.83
N MET A 136 -14.97 1.52 -4.87
CA MET A 136 -13.99 2.16 -5.76
C MET A 136 -14.58 2.48 -7.14
N ARG A 137 -14.90 3.75 -7.37
CA ARG A 137 -15.31 4.27 -8.68
C ARG A 137 -14.06 4.67 -9.44
N LEU A 138 -13.37 3.67 -10.01
CA LEU A 138 -12.33 3.92 -11.00
C LEU A 138 -13.01 4.48 -12.25
N ARG A 139 -13.00 5.81 -12.43
CA ARG A 139 -13.37 6.42 -13.70
C ARG A 139 -12.25 6.13 -14.69
N LEU A 140 -12.38 5.01 -15.40
CA LEU A 140 -11.53 4.68 -16.54
C LEU A 140 -11.86 5.67 -17.67
N GLN A 141 -11.28 6.86 -17.64
CA GLN A 141 -11.13 7.65 -18.87
C GLN A 141 -10.01 6.99 -19.65
N ALA A 142 -10.40 6.06 -20.53
CA ALA A 142 -9.52 5.54 -21.54
C ALA A 142 -9.08 6.70 -22.44
N ALA A 143 -7.93 7.29 -22.13
CA ALA A 143 -7.15 7.99 -23.14
C ALA A 143 -6.49 6.91 -24.01
N ARG A 144 -7.17 6.58 -25.10
CA ARG A 144 -6.54 6.03 -26.30
C ARG A 144 -6.59 7.11 -27.38
N PRO A 145 -5.74 7.06 -28.41
CA PRO A 145 -4.57 6.20 -28.64
C PRO A 145 -3.24 6.89 -28.32
#